data_AF-A0A9P4HR79-F1
#
_entry.id   AF-A0A9P4HR79-F1
#
_cell.length_a   1.000
_cell.length_b   1.000
_cell.length_c   1.000
_cell.angle_alpha   90.00
_cell.angle_beta   90.00
_cell.angle_gamma   90.00
#
_symmetry.space_group_name_H-M   'P 1'
#
loop_
_entity.id
_entity.type
_entity.pdbx_description
1 polymer ?
#
loop_
_entity_poly.entity_id
_entity_poly.type
_entity_poly.pdbx_seq_one_letter_code
_entity_poly.pdbx_strand_id
1 'polypeptide(L)'
;VADQLVLASTTPAKQRKENVSTVVDAICDHAYQHGLGPDDLRQLVALVARKNLLDQTSLTNLINNLYPADRVPSAVLFTIVGSLGQGATKPSAATQSRLLKWLIATNDAVEDASALSRSYSVLFNLLDMISLRTPLCHLLSLLTQRKHVRPFRIQQLLELVRVTGPDPALIGLLQVYKDYYPDIIIGSTASARTSLPIQAQDEWRQRMHAIQEAHAVRVAQDLPQQNGFKVVRQGAKRTKVSVLPEVRTSRAHETSVTLEEVHSADDLANLLDKIELPNQLVSSLKDPLLQKYLILHPSDAALRRIESWLQSYFRDILDIVKTGSSPPAHLTEILNGLLSYTKSCKVHFPVAIFSFNRFELATNPSRFLYQLHASSLRHTCQSGMARAIATPS
;
A
#
# COMPACT_ATOMS: atom_id res chain seq x y z
N VAL A 1 -16.72 -6.15 -27.50
CA VAL A 1 -16.80 -4.66 -27.44
C VAL A 1 -15.45 -4.03 -27.77
N ALA A 2 -14.34 -4.45 -27.15
CA ALA A 2 -13.01 -3.94 -27.48
C ALA A 2 -12.62 -4.11 -28.97
N ASP A 3 -12.91 -5.27 -29.58
CA ASP A 3 -12.61 -5.53 -31.00
C ASP A 3 -13.36 -4.60 -31.98
N GLN A 4 -14.61 -4.25 -31.66
CA GLN A 4 -15.41 -3.30 -32.45
C GLN A 4 -14.81 -1.90 -32.37
N LEU A 5 -14.29 -1.50 -31.20
CA LEU A 5 -13.63 -0.21 -31.01
C LEU A 5 -12.29 -0.16 -31.78
N VAL A 6 -11.53 -1.25 -31.78
CA VAL A 6 -10.28 -1.36 -32.55
C VAL A 6 -10.56 -1.25 -34.05
N LEU A 7 -11.59 -1.92 -34.56
CA LEU A 7 -11.99 -1.80 -35.97
C LEU A 7 -12.49 -0.38 -36.30
N ALA A 8 -13.27 0.24 -35.41
CA ALA A 8 -13.72 1.62 -35.57
C ALA A 8 -12.57 2.63 -35.59
N SER A 9 -11.49 2.35 -34.85
CA SER A 9 -10.31 3.23 -34.74
C SER A 9 -9.50 3.32 -36.04
N THR A 10 -9.62 2.32 -36.92
CA THR A 10 -8.91 2.22 -38.20
C THR A 10 -9.79 2.53 -39.42
N THR A 11 -11.10 2.60 -39.24
CA THR A 11 -12.07 2.90 -40.30
C THR A 11 -12.51 4.37 -40.26
N PRO A 12 -12.53 5.09 -41.39
CA PRO A 12 -13.05 6.46 -41.46
C PRO A 12 -14.51 6.54 -41.03
N ALA A 13 -14.91 7.62 -40.34
CA ALA A 13 -16.25 7.78 -39.78
C ALA A 13 -17.39 7.54 -40.78
N LYS A 14 -17.20 7.93 -42.05
CA LYS A 14 -18.19 7.75 -43.13
C LYS A 14 -18.41 6.30 -43.57
N GLN A 15 -17.47 5.41 -43.26
CA GLN A 15 -17.49 4.00 -43.70
C GLN A 15 -17.89 3.04 -42.56
N ARG A 16 -18.23 3.58 -41.38
CA ARG A 16 -18.59 2.76 -40.22
C ARG A 16 -20.05 2.31 -40.33
N LYS A 17 -20.30 1.03 -40.06
CA LYS A 17 -21.64 0.45 -40.03
C LYS A 17 -22.40 0.74 -38.73
N GLU A 18 -21.67 1.04 -37.66
CA GLU A 18 -22.21 1.26 -36.31
C GLU A 18 -21.76 2.62 -35.76
N ASN A 19 -22.60 3.21 -34.91
CA ASN A 19 -22.30 4.45 -34.22
C ASN A 19 -21.26 4.18 -33.11
N VAL A 20 -20.06 4.70 -33.28
CA VAL A 20 -18.96 4.55 -32.31
C VAL A 20 -19.32 5.10 -30.94
N SER A 21 -20.15 6.14 -30.88
CA SER A 21 -20.57 6.77 -29.63
C SER A 21 -21.25 5.77 -28.68
N THR A 22 -22.15 4.92 -29.18
CA THR A 22 -22.87 3.97 -28.32
C THR A 22 -21.96 2.90 -27.74
N VAL A 23 -20.94 2.49 -28.51
CA VAL A 23 -19.91 1.55 -28.04
C VAL A 23 -19.04 2.21 -26.98
N VAL A 24 -18.64 3.46 -27.19
CA VAL A 24 -17.84 4.23 -26.22
C VAL A 24 -18.61 4.44 -24.92
N ASP A 25 -19.89 4.79 -25.01
CA ASP A 25 -20.75 5.01 -23.84
C ASP A 25 -20.91 3.72 -23.02
N ALA A 26 -21.16 2.58 -23.68
CA ALA A 26 -21.24 1.28 -23.01
C ALA A 26 -19.93 0.88 -22.29
N ILE A 27 -18.77 1.17 -22.90
CA ILE A 27 -17.46 0.96 -22.26
C ILE A 27 -17.29 1.89 -21.06
N CYS A 28 -17.64 3.17 -21.21
CA CYS A 28 -17.51 4.15 -20.14
C CYS A 28 -18.41 3.81 -18.95
N ASP A 29 -19.65 3.38 -19.20
CA ASP A 29 -20.59 2.96 -18.15
C ASP A 29 -20.06 1.73 -17.41
N HIS A 30 -19.55 0.73 -18.13
CA HIS A 30 -18.92 -0.44 -17.52
C HIS A 30 -17.70 -0.05 -16.67
N ALA A 31 -16.78 0.72 -17.25
CA ALA A 31 -15.56 1.14 -16.58
C ALA A 31 -15.86 2.00 -15.34
N TYR A 32 -16.89 2.85 -15.39
CA TYR A 32 -17.33 3.63 -14.24
C TYR A 32 -17.89 2.74 -13.12
N GLN A 33 -18.63 1.67 -13.43
CA GLN A 33 -19.29 0.80 -12.43
C GLN A 33 -18.38 -0.30 -11.86
N HIS A 34 -17.50 -0.87 -12.68
CA HIS A 34 -16.74 -2.07 -12.33
C HIS A 34 -15.22 -1.88 -12.46
N GLY A 35 -14.77 -0.80 -13.09
CA GLY A 35 -13.38 -0.64 -13.50
C GLY A 35 -13.04 -1.50 -14.71
N LEU A 36 -11.76 -1.46 -15.08
CA LEU A 36 -11.17 -2.21 -16.18
C LEU A 36 -10.15 -3.18 -15.63
N GLY A 37 -10.23 -4.45 -16.06
CA GLY A 37 -9.20 -5.44 -15.80
C GLY A 37 -7.87 -5.07 -16.47
N PRO A 38 -6.75 -5.72 -16.11
CA PRO A 38 -5.42 -5.36 -16.60
C PRO A 38 -5.28 -5.51 -18.13
N ASP A 39 -5.95 -6.48 -18.74
CA ASP A 39 -5.91 -6.69 -20.18
C ASP A 39 -6.76 -5.68 -20.95
N ASP A 40 -7.99 -5.41 -20.48
CA ASP A 40 -8.87 -4.40 -21.08
C ASP A 40 -8.25 -3.00 -20.96
N LEU A 41 -7.66 -2.69 -19.81
CA LEU A 41 -6.92 -1.45 -19.58
C LEU A 41 -5.76 -1.34 -20.58
N ARG A 42 -4.98 -2.41 -20.77
CA ARG A 42 -3.86 -2.43 -21.72
C ARG A 42 -4.34 -2.19 -23.15
N GLN A 43 -5.42 -2.82 -23.57
CA GLN A 43 -5.98 -2.65 -24.91
C GLN A 43 -6.48 -1.23 -25.16
N LEU A 44 -7.27 -0.67 -24.23
CA LEU A 44 -7.80 0.68 -24.34
C LEU A 44 -6.69 1.74 -24.32
N VAL A 45 -5.69 1.57 -23.44
CA VAL A 45 -4.52 2.46 -23.41
C VAL A 45 -3.73 2.35 -24.71
N ALA A 46 -3.48 1.15 -25.23
CA ALA A 46 -2.77 0.98 -26.51
C ALA A 46 -3.51 1.64 -27.69
N LEU A 47 -4.84 1.64 -27.67
CA LEU A 47 -5.68 2.29 -28.69
C LEU A 47 -5.62 3.82 -28.60
N VAL A 48 -5.71 4.38 -27.38
CA VAL A 48 -5.71 5.84 -27.17
C VAL A 48 -4.30 6.45 -27.23
N ALA A 49 -3.28 5.66 -26.92
CA ALA A 49 -1.86 6.04 -26.97
C ALA A 49 -1.29 6.07 -28.41
N ARG A 50 -2.13 5.89 -29.44
CA ARG A 50 -1.75 5.94 -30.85
C ARG A 50 -2.65 6.89 -31.61
N LYS A 51 -2.15 7.43 -32.72
CA LYS A 51 -2.98 8.16 -33.68
C LYS A 51 -4.03 7.22 -34.26
N ASN A 52 -5.30 7.58 -34.15
CA ASN A 52 -6.43 6.82 -34.67
C ASN A 52 -7.48 7.75 -35.30
N LEU A 53 -8.53 7.18 -35.87
CA LEU A 53 -9.61 7.90 -36.55
C LEU A 53 -10.82 8.16 -35.64
N LEU A 54 -10.71 7.93 -34.34
CA LEU A 54 -11.76 8.28 -33.39
C LEU A 54 -11.81 9.80 -33.21
N ASP A 55 -13.00 10.31 -32.94
CA ASP A 55 -13.18 11.73 -32.64
C ASP A 55 -12.61 12.08 -31.26
N GLN A 56 -12.25 13.35 -31.09
CA GLN A 56 -11.60 13.83 -29.87
C GLN A 56 -12.52 13.73 -28.63
N THR A 57 -13.85 13.75 -28.82
CA THR A 57 -14.82 13.58 -27.73
C THR A 57 -14.81 12.15 -27.23
N SER A 58 -14.91 11.16 -28.13
CA SER A 58 -14.77 9.74 -27.78
C SER A 58 -13.46 9.44 -27.05
N LEU A 59 -12.32 9.94 -27.56
CA LEU A 59 -11.02 9.76 -26.91
C LEU A 59 -10.98 10.40 -25.51
N THR A 60 -11.59 11.57 -25.36
CA THR A 60 -11.68 12.25 -24.06
C THR A 60 -12.51 11.45 -23.06
N ASN A 61 -13.67 10.95 -23.48
CA ASN A 61 -14.56 10.16 -22.63
C ASN A 61 -13.92 8.85 -22.20
N LEU A 62 -13.25 8.16 -23.12
CA LEU A 62 -12.49 6.95 -22.81
C LEU A 62 -11.44 7.23 -21.73
N ILE A 63 -10.59 8.26 -21.89
CA ILE A 63 -9.51 8.55 -20.93
C ILE A 63 -10.05 8.94 -19.56
N ASN A 64 -11.10 9.76 -19.52
CA ASN A 64 -11.71 10.18 -18.26
C ASN A 64 -12.31 8.99 -17.48
N ASN A 65 -12.71 7.93 -18.18
CA ASN A 65 -13.28 6.71 -17.58
C ASN A 65 -12.30 5.53 -17.54
N LEU A 66 -11.00 5.74 -17.73
CA LEU A 66 -9.97 4.68 -17.58
C LEU A 66 -9.76 4.33 -16.08
N TYR A 67 -10.74 3.72 -15.42
CA TYR A 67 -10.64 3.31 -14.02
C TYR A 67 -10.00 1.92 -13.92
N PRO A 68 -8.80 1.77 -13.36
CA PRO A 68 -8.21 0.44 -13.17
C PRO A 68 -8.92 -0.30 -12.02
N ALA A 69 -9.37 -1.54 -12.28
CA ALA A 69 -10.00 -2.39 -11.27
C ALA A 69 -9.00 -2.98 -10.26
N ASP A 70 -7.74 -3.12 -10.68
CA ASP A 70 -6.62 -3.59 -9.86
C ASP A 70 -5.41 -2.66 -10.05
N ARG A 71 -4.23 -3.08 -9.59
CA ARG A 71 -2.97 -2.38 -9.81
C ARG A 71 -2.66 -2.23 -11.30
N VAL A 72 -2.02 -1.11 -11.66
CA VAL A 72 -1.69 -0.76 -13.04
C VAL A 72 -0.36 -1.42 -13.44
N PRO A 73 -0.34 -2.27 -14.48
CA PRO A 73 0.89 -2.91 -14.93
C PRO A 73 1.90 -1.93 -15.53
N SER A 74 3.19 -2.18 -15.31
CA SER A 74 4.28 -1.35 -15.85
C SER A 74 4.22 -1.18 -17.38
N ALA A 75 3.78 -2.20 -18.09
CA ALA A 75 3.63 -2.15 -19.55
C ALA A 75 2.66 -1.05 -20.01
N VAL A 76 1.58 -0.81 -19.25
CA VAL A 76 0.59 0.25 -19.55
C VAL A 76 1.26 1.62 -19.40
N LEU A 77 2.03 1.80 -18.33
CA LEU A 77 2.76 3.04 -18.07
C LEU A 77 3.78 3.35 -19.18
N PHE A 78 4.58 2.36 -19.57
CA PHE A 78 5.55 2.54 -20.66
C PHE A 78 4.89 2.80 -22.02
N THR A 79 3.71 2.22 -22.26
CA THR A 79 2.93 2.53 -23.47
C THR A 79 2.51 4.00 -23.49
N ILE A 80 2.03 4.53 -22.36
CA ILE A 80 1.68 5.95 -22.25
C ILE A 80 2.92 6.82 -22.42
N VAL A 81 4.02 6.54 -21.69
CA VAL A 81 5.26 7.32 -21.79
C VAL A 81 5.81 7.31 -23.22
N GLY A 82 5.77 6.17 -23.91
CA GLY A 82 6.20 6.04 -25.30
C GLY A 82 5.33 6.81 -26.31
N SER A 83 4.07 7.12 -25.95
CA SER A 83 3.17 7.93 -26.76
C SER A 83 3.38 9.44 -26.64
N LEU A 84 4.15 9.89 -25.65
CA LEU A 84 4.40 11.31 -25.42
C LEU A 84 5.42 11.86 -26.43
N GLY A 85 5.24 13.11 -26.81
CA GLY A 85 6.15 13.82 -27.70
C GLY A 85 5.60 14.05 -29.10
N GLN A 86 6.46 14.54 -29.99
CA GLN A 86 6.14 14.69 -31.41
C GLN A 86 6.41 13.38 -32.17
N GLY A 87 5.55 13.04 -33.13
CA GLY A 87 5.71 11.85 -33.97
C GLY A 87 4.46 11.52 -34.78
N ALA A 88 4.64 10.91 -35.95
CA ALA A 88 3.54 10.62 -36.88
C ALA A 88 2.49 9.63 -36.31
N THR A 89 2.94 8.72 -35.45
CA THR A 89 2.10 7.69 -34.81
C THR A 89 1.57 8.10 -33.44
N LYS A 90 2.01 9.25 -32.92
CA LYS A 90 1.66 9.73 -31.59
C LYS A 90 0.28 10.44 -31.60
N PRO A 91 -0.50 10.34 -30.50
CA PRO A 91 -1.80 10.97 -30.41
C PRO A 91 -1.67 12.50 -30.31
N SER A 92 -2.80 13.21 -30.39
CA SER A 92 -2.83 14.69 -30.29
C SER A 92 -2.26 15.18 -28.96
N ALA A 93 -1.68 16.40 -28.94
CA ALA A 93 -1.13 16.99 -27.71
C ALA A 93 -2.16 17.08 -26.58
N ALA A 94 -3.43 17.33 -26.91
CA ALA A 94 -4.54 17.32 -25.95
C ALA A 94 -4.73 15.93 -25.32
N THR A 95 -4.67 14.87 -26.12
CA THR A 95 -4.77 13.48 -25.67
C THR A 95 -3.57 13.10 -24.79
N GLN A 96 -2.35 13.44 -25.22
CA GLN A 96 -1.13 13.24 -24.43
C GLN A 96 -1.22 13.94 -23.06
N SER A 97 -1.72 15.19 -23.02
CA SER A 97 -1.94 15.90 -21.75
C SER A 97 -2.93 15.19 -20.83
N ARG A 98 -3.99 14.57 -21.37
CA ARG A 98 -4.96 13.81 -20.57
C ARG A 98 -4.35 12.52 -20.02
N LEU A 99 -3.58 11.81 -20.85
CA LEU A 99 -2.85 10.61 -20.42
C LEU A 99 -1.83 10.92 -19.32
N LEU A 100 -1.13 12.07 -19.38
CA LEU A 100 -0.26 12.51 -18.29
C LEU A 100 -1.03 12.80 -16.99
N LYS A 101 -2.19 13.45 -17.07
CA LYS A 101 -3.06 13.67 -15.90
C LYS A 101 -3.55 12.37 -15.30
N TRP A 102 -3.83 11.37 -16.15
CA TRP A 102 -4.18 10.03 -15.72
C TRP A 102 -3.01 9.32 -15.01
N LEU A 103 -1.78 9.43 -15.52
CA LEU A 103 -0.58 8.90 -14.85
C LEU A 103 -0.38 9.52 -13.46
N ILE A 104 -0.59 10.82 -13.32
CA ILE A 104 -0.54 11.52 -12.03
C ILE A 104 -1.61 10.95 -11.09
N ALA A 105 -2.83 10.80 -11.58
CA ALA A 105 -3.96 10.33 -10.78
C ALA A 105 -3.78 8.87 -10.32
N THR A 106 -3.14 8.01 -11.12
CA THR A 106 -2.94 6.58 -10.85
C THR A 106 -1.61 6.22 -10.22
N ASN A 107 -0.75 7.20 -9.89
CA ASN A 107 0.60 6.96 -9.38
C ASN A 107 0.65 6.10 -8.10
N ASP A 108 -0.40 6.12 -7.28
CA ASP A 108 -0.57 5.33 -6.06
C ASP A 108 -1.16 3.93 -6.29
N ALA A 109 -1.67 3.66 -7.50
CA ALA A 109 -2.26 2.39 -7.91
C ALA A 109 -1.35 1.57 -8.84
N VAL A 110 -0.09 1.95 -9.02
CA VAL A 110 0.87 1.23 -9.88
C VAL A 110 1.39 -0.05 -9.21
N GLU A 111 1.60 -1.12 -10.00
CA GLU A 111 2.24 -2.36 -9.52
C GLU A 111 3.70 -2.15 -9.08
N ASP A 112 4.52 -1.56 -9.95
CA ASP A 112 5.92 -1.21 -9.69
C ASP A 112 6.10 0.31 -9.60
N ALA A 113 6.21 0.81 -8.36
CA ALA A 113 6.41 2.24 -8.09
C ALA A 113 7.70 2.81 -8.73
N SER A 114 8.67 1.97 -9.09
CA SER A 114 9.91 2.38 -9.75
C SER A 114 9.78 2.56 -11.26
N ALA A 115 8.73 2.01 -11.90
CA ALA A 115 8.55 2.01 -13.35
C ALA A 115 8.60 3.43 -13.94
N LEU A 116 7.84 4.37 -13.37
CA LEU A 116 7.86 5.77 -13.81
C LEU A 116 9.19 6.46 -13.51
N SER A 117 9.83 6.16 -12.37
CA SER A 117 11.16 6.67 -12.03
C SER A 117 12.23 6.24 -13.05
N ARG A 118 12.14 5.03 -13.62
CA ARG A 118 13.05 4.58 -14.69
C ARG A 118 12.90 5.41 -15.97
N SER A 119 11.70 5.94 -16.22
CA SER A 119 11.42 6.81 -17.38
C SER A 119 11.68 8.30 -17.14
N TYR A 120 12.24 8.68 -15.98
CA TYR A 120 12.42 10.08 -15.58
C TYR A 120 13.16 10.92 -16.63
N SER A 121 14.23 10.40 -17.22
CA SER A 121 14.99 11.10 -18.26
C SER A 121 14.13 11.42 -19.49
N VAL A 122 13.26 10.50 -19.91
CA VAL A 122 12.36 10.69 -21.06
C VAL A 122 11.34 11.78 -20.74
N LEU A 123 10.72 11.72 -19.57
CA LEU A 123 9.74 12.71 -19.12
C LEU A 123 10.37 14.11 -18.98
N PHE A 124 11.59 14.19 -18.43
CA PHE A 124 12.32 15.43 -18.26
C PHE A 124 12.67 16.09 -19.60
N ASN A 125 13.12 15.31 -20.58
CA ASN A 125 13.47 15.82 -21.91
C ASN A 125 12.27 16.32 -22.72
N LEU A 126 11.04 16.08 -22.26
CA LEU A 126 9.81 16.57 -22.90
C LEU A 126 9.32 17.90 -22.31
N LEU A 127 10.01 18.49 -21.34
CA LEU A 127 9.64 19.76 -20.70
C LEU A 127 9.61 20.97 -21.65
N ASP A 128 10.35 20.89 -22.76
CA ASP A 128 10.34 21.91 -23.83
C ASP A 128 8.98 22.00 -24.54
N MET A 129 8.16 20.94 -24.47
CA MET A 129 6.82 20.93 -25.06
C MET A 129 5.82 21.70 -24.20
N ILE A 130 5.55 22.95 -24.58
CA ILE A 130 4.62 23.87 -23.90
C ILE A 130 3.28 23.19 -23.56
N SER A 131 2.70 22.43 -24.50
CA SER A 131 1.39 21.79 -24.33
C SER A 131 1.35 20.71 -23.25
N LEU A 132 2.50 20.13 -22.88
CA LEU A 132 2.62 19.04 -21.90
C LEU A 132 3.34 19.48 -20.63
N ARG A 133 3.94 20.67 -20.62
CA ARG A 133 4.84 21.11 -19.57
C ARG A 133 4.19 21.10 -18.19
N THR A 134 3.02 21.69 -18.03
CA THR A 134 2.34 21.75 -16.72
C THR A 134 2.10 20.36 -16.12
N PRO A 135 1.45 19.39 -16.82
CA PRO A 135 1.30 18.06 -16.28
C PRO A 135 2.63 17.30 -16.16
N LEU A 136 3.62 17.53 -17.03
CA LEU A 136 4.95 16.94 -16.87
C LEU A 136 5.65 17.42 -15.61
N CYS A 137 5.63 18.72 -15.30
CA CYS A 137 6.21 19.27 -14.08
C CYS A 137 5.57 18.69 -12.83
N HIS A 138 4.24 18.52 -12.83
CA HIS A 138 3.54 17.87 -11.72
C HIS A 138 3.90 16.38 -11.59
N LEU A 139 3.95 15.64 -12.69
CA LEU A 139 4.38 14.24 -12.63
C LEU A 139 5.83 14.12 -12.15
N LEU A 140 6.74 14.96 -12.68
CA LEU A 140 8.14 14.98 -12.29
C LEU A 140 8.31 15.39 -10.83
N SER A 141 7.52 16.32 -10.29
CA SER A 141 7.61 16.69 -8.87
C SER A 141 7.28 15.51 -7.95
N LEU A 142 6.29 14.68 -8.32
CA LEU A 142 5.95 13.45 -7.60
C LEU A 142 7.03 12.36 -7.70
N LEU A 143 7.71 12.27 -8.85
CA LEU A 143 8.72 11.25 -9.13
C LEU A 143 10.15 11.65 -8.71
N THR A 144 10.40 12.92 -8.41
CA THR A 144 11.75 13.43 -8.18
C THR A 144 12.32 12.85 -6.87
N GLN A 145 13.52 12.29 -6.98
CA GLN A 145 14.29 11.71 -5.89
C GLN A 145 15.71 12.26 -5.99
N ARG A 146 16.51 12.14 -4.93
CA ARG A 146 17.90 12.62 -4.90
C ARG A 146 18.75 12.16 -6.10
N LYS A 147 18.55 10.93 -6.60
CA LYS A 147 19.27 10.37 -7.77
C LYS A 147 18.97 11.10 -9.09
N HIS A 148 17.80 11.74 -9.20
CA HIS A 148 17.34 12.44 -10.39
C HIS A 148 17.89 13.88 -10.47
N VAL A 149 18.16 14.49 -9.31
CA VAL A 149 18.66 15.87 -9.22
C VAL A 149 20.15 15.88 -9.53
N ARG A 150 20.48 16.13 -10.80
CA ARG A 150 21.86 16.17 -11.32
C ARG A 150 22.18 17.57 -11.84
N PRO A 151 23.44 18.04 -11.77
CA PRO A 151 23.84 19.39 -12.18
C PRO A 151 23.33 19.79 -13.57
N PHE A 152 23.44 18.89 -14.56
CA PHE A 152 22.97 19.17 -15.93
C PHE A 152 21.44 19.40 -16.02
N ARG A 153 20.65 18.69 -15.22
CA ARG A 153 19.18 18.89 -15.18
C ARG A 153 18.82 20.19 -14.48
N ILE A 154 19.54 20.55 -13.42
CA ILE A 154 19.37 21.84 -12.73
C ILE A 154 19.63 22.97 -13.74
N GLN A 155 20.74 22.89 -14.47
CA GLN A 155 21.10 23.88 -15.49
C GLN A 155 20.03 23.98 -16.60
N GLN A 156 19.58 22.84 -17.14
CA GLN A 156 18.51 22.81 -18.15
C GLN A 156 17.20 23.41 -17.62
N LEU A 157 16.81 23.11 -16.37
CA LEU A 157 15.59 23.63 -15.78
C LEU A 157 15.67 25.14 -15.52
N LEU A 158 16.82 25.63 -15.03
CA LEU A 158 17.05 27.07 -14.84
C LEU A 158 17.03 27.83 -16.17
N GLU A 159 17.65 27.27 -17.21
CA GLU A 159 17.63 27.86 -18.55
C GLU A 159 16.21 27.87 -19.13
N LEU A 160 15.44 26.80 -18.95
CA LEU A 160 14.06 26.72 -19.40
C LEU A 160 13.16 27.76 -18.69
N VAL A 161 13.34 27.98 -17.39
CA VAL A 161 12.65 29.04 -16.63
C VAL A 161 13.06 30.43 -17.14
N ARG A 162 14.36 30.64 -17.42
CA ARG A 162 14.87 31.91 -17.95
C ARG A 162 14.26 32.25 -19.31
N VAL A 163 14.16 31.27 -20.21
CA VAL A 163 13.60 31.44 -21.56
C VAL A 163 12.08 31.59 -21.56
N THR A 164 11.39 30.81 -20.72
CA THR A 164 9.92 30.78 -20.67
C THR A 164 9.32 31.96 -19.90
N GLY A 165 10.06 32.51 -18.94
CA GLY A 165 9.52 33.47 -17.96
C GLY A 165 8.91 32.76 -16.74
N PRO A 166 8.13 33.48 -15.89
CA PRO A 166 7.63 32.96 -14.61
C PRO A 166 6.49 31.95 -14.80
N ASP A 167 6.82 30.73 -15.21
CA ASP A 167 5.91 29.59 -15.29
C ASP A 167 5.78 28.91 -13.91
N PRO A 168 4.60 28.93 -13.27
CA PRO A 168 4.42 28.37 -11.93
C PRO A 168 4.71 26.87 -11.86
N ALA A 169 4.52 26.12 -12.95
CA ALA A 169 4.76 24.69 -12.97
C ALA A 169 6.27 24.38 -12.94
N LEU A 170 7.07 25.12 -13.72
CA LEU A 170 8.53 24.98 -13.72
C LEU A 170 9.14 25.44 -12.40
N ILE A 171 8.63 26.55 -11.85
CA ILE A 171 9.05 27.04 -10.53
C ILE A 171 8.74 26.00 -9.46
N GLY A 172 7.56 25.38 -9.49
CA GLY A 172 7.19 24.32 -8.56
C GLY A 172 8.13 23.12 -8.63
N LEU A 173 8.54 22.69 -9.83
CA LEU A 173 9.53 21.63 -10.00
C LEU A 173 10.92 22.04 -9.48
N LEU A 174 11.32 23.29 -9.70
CA LEU A 174 12.60 23.83 -9.23
C LEU A 174 12.67 23.89 -7.70
N GLN A 175 11.54 24.18 -7.02
CA GLN A 175 11.46 24.11 -5.56
C GLN A 175 11.70 22.68 -5.05
N VAL A 176 11.11 21.66 -5.71
CA VAL A 176 11.38 20.26 -5.37
C VAL A 176 12.85 19.90 -5.57
N TYR A 177 13.51 20.45 -6.60
CA TYR A 177 14.96 20.28 -6.80
C TYR A 177 15.78 20.96 -5.69
N LYS A 178 15.35 22.14 -5.23
CA LYS A 178 15.98 22.91 -4.16
C LYS A 178 15.94 22.17 -2.82
N ASP A 179 14.90 21.40 -2.54
CA ASP A 179 14.82 20.55 -1.35
C ASP A 179 15.97 19.53 -1.26
N TYR A 180 16.54 19.11 -2.40
CA TYR A 180 17.70 18.21 -2.47
C TYR A 180 19.05 18.94 -2.60
N TYR A 181 19.06 20.16 -3.14
CA TYR A 181 20.25 20.99 -3.35
C TYR A 181 19.95 22.47 -3.01
N PRO A 182 20.20 22.90 -1.76
CA PRO A 182 19.80 24.23 -1.29
C PRO A 182 20.56 25.39 -1.95
N ASP A 183 21.72 25.11 -2.58
CA ASP A 183 22.57 26.09 -3.26
C ASP A 183 21.93 26.67 -4.55
N ILE A 184 20.78 26.14 -4.98
CA ILE A 184 20.02 26.66 -6.12
C ILE A 184 19.39 28.00 -5.74
N ILE A 185 19.96 29.09 -6.23
CA ILE A 185 19.43 30.45 -6.06
C ILE A 185 18.23 30.63 -6.98
N ILE A 186 17.02 30.49 -6.43
CA ILE A 186 15.77 30.81 -7.11
C ILE A 186 15.52 32.31 -6.93
N GLY A 187 15.47 33.06 -8.05
CA GLY A 187 15.15 34.49 -8.03
C GLY A 187 13.86 34.77 -7.25
N SER A 188 13.92 35.73 -6.33
CA SER A 188 12.95 35.97 -5.24
C SER A 188 11.52 36.42 -5.67
N THR A 189 11.11 36.29 -6.93
CA THR A 189 9.82 36.78 -7.41
C THR A 189 8.68 35.76 -7.34
N ALA A 190 8.95 34.52 -6.92
CA ALA A 190 7.94 33.45 -6.89
C ALA A 190 7.60 32.93 -5.48
N SER A 191 7.65 33.82 -4.48
CA SER A 191 7.07 33.54 -3.15
C SER A 191 5.54 33.61 -3.21
N ALA A 192 4.94 32.68 -3.93
CA ALA A 192 3.53 32.36 -3.79
C ALA A 192 3.43 30.85 -3.90
N ARG A 193 2.96 30.24 -2.81
CA ARG A 193 2.52 28.85 -2.74
C ARG A 193 1.59 28.58 -3.91
N THR A 194 2.12 28.11 -5.03
CA THR A 194 1.32 27.68 -6.18
C THR A 194 0.96 26.24 -5.90
N SER A 195 0.01 26.09 -4.98
CA SER A 195 -0.75 24.85 -4.82
C SER A 195 -1.32 24.51 -6.18
N LEU A 196 -0.73 23.50 -6.83
CA LEU A 196 -1.30 22.85 -8.00
C LEU A 196 -2.78 22.54 -7.70
N PRO A 197 -3.70 22.69 -8.67
CA PRO A 197 -5.12 22.46 -8.44
C PRO A 197 -5.39 20.98 -8.18
N ILE A 198 -5.45 20.61 -6.90
CA ILE A 198 -5.65 19.24 -6.39
C ILE A 198 -7.13 18.79 -6.48
N GLN A 199 -8.08 19.73 -6.41
CA GLN A 199 -9.50 19.42 -6.16
C GLN A 199 -10.18 18.51 -7.22
N ALA A 200 -9.94 18.71 -8.52
CA ALA A 200 -10.60 17.88 -9.54
C ALA A 200 -9.99 16.47 -9.67
N GLN A 201 -8.77 16.25 -9.18
CA GLN A 201 -8.16 14.92 -9.13
C GLN A 201 -8.69 14.09 -7.95
N ASP A 202 -9.30 14.72 -6.94
CA ASP A 202 -9.77 14.02 -5.75
C ASP A 202 -11.02 13.18 -6.02
N GLU A 203 -12.02 13.67 -6.75
CA GLU A 203 -13.24 12.90 -7.03
C GLU A 203 -12.97 11.66 -7.90
N TRP A 204 -12.18 11.84 -8.96
CA TRP A 204 -11.79 10.72 -9.83
C TRP A 204 -11.01 9.65 -9.05
N ARG A 205 -10.07 10.06 -8.20
CA ARG A 205 -9.29 9.15 -7.36
C ARG A 205 -10.15 8.44 -6.32
N GLN A 206 -11.07 9.14 -5.68
CA GLN A 206 -12.04 8.53 -4.77
C GLN A 206 -12.87 7.45 -5.48
N ARG A 207 -13.32 7.72 -6.72
CA ARG A 207 -14.04 6.72 -7.50
C ARG A 207 -13.17 5.50 -7.83
N MET A 208 -11.93 5.74 -8.27
CA MET A 208 -10.96 4.67 -8.54
C MET A 208 -10.72 3.78 -7.31
N HIS A 209 -10.51 4.38 -6.14
CA HIS A 209 -10.35 3.62 -4.90
C HIS A 209 -11.59 2.81 -4.54
N ALA A 210 -12.79 3.39 -4.67
CA ALA A 210 -14.04 2.67 -4.41
C ALA A 210 -14.21 1.45 -5.34
N ILE A 211 -13.80 1.58 -6.60
CA ILE A 211 -13.80 0.46 -7.57
C ILE A 211 -12.80 -0.62 -7.14
N GLN A 212 -11.56 -0.26 -6.80
CA GLN A 212 -10.54 -1.21 -6.37
C GLN A 212 -10.93 -1.95 -5.08
N GLU A 213 -11.55 -1.25 -4.12
CA GLU A 213 -12.08 -1.87 -2.90
C GLU A 213 -13.20 -2.86 -3.21
N ALA A 214 -14.15 -2.46 -4.07
CA ALA A 214 -15.25 -3.34 -4.49
C ALA A 214 -14.75 -4.55 -5.28
N HIS A 215 -13.71 -4.39 -6.11
CA HIS A 215 -13.07 -5.47 -6.85
C HIS A 215 -12.34 -6.43 -5.90
N ALA A 216 -11.56 -5.91 -4.95
CA ALA A 216 -10.85 -6.71 -3.96
C ALA A 216 -11.80 -7.57 -3.09
N VAL A 217 -12.96 -7.03 -2.71
CA VAL A 217 -13.98 -7.78 -1.97
C VAL A 217 -14.57 -8.91 -2.82
N ARG A 218 -14.87 -8.66 -4.10
CA ARG A 218 -15.42 -9.70 -5.01
C ARG A 218 -14.41 -10.82 -5.25
N VAL A 219 -13.16 -10.47 -5.56
CA VAL A 219 -12.08 -11.46 -5.73
C VAL A 219 -11.89 -12.30 -4.46
N ALA A 220 -11.97 -11.67 -3.28
CA ALA A 220 -11.88 -12.38 -2.01
C ALA A 220 -13.10 -13.29 -1.70
N GLN A 221 -14.25 -13.06 -2.34
CA GLN A 221 -15.46 -13.88 -2.20
C GLN A 221 -15.49 -15.07 -3.18
N ASP A 222 -14.95 -14.88 -4.39
CA ASP A 222 -14.89 -15.93 -5.42
C ASP A 222 -13.73 -16.93 -5.23
N LEU A 223 -12.72 -16.56 -4.46
CA LEU A 223 -11.72 -17.52 -3.97
C LEU A 223 -12.35 -18.36 -2.85
N PRO A 224 -12.48 -19.71 -3.00
CA PRO A 224 -12.79 -20.55 -1.84
C PRO A 224 -11.76 -20.20 -0.76
N GLN A 225 -12.16 -20.11 0.52
CA GLN A 225 -11.29 -19.83 1.66
C GLN A 225 -9.90 -20.49 1.50
N GLN A 226 -8.96 -19.80 0.86
CA GLN A 226 -7.69 -20.41 0.47
C GLN A 226 -6.57 -19.58 1.05
N ASN A 227 -5.95 -20.26 2.02
CA ASN A 227 -4.57 -20.17 2.43
C ASN A 227 -4.16 -18.82 3.04
N GLY A 228 -4.00 -18.85 4.37
CA GLY A 228 -3.41 -17.78 5.18
C GLY A 228 -1.94 -17.48 4.85
N PHE A 229 -1.69 -17.14 3.60
CA PHE A 229 -0.47 -16.54 3.03
C PHE A 229 -0.78 -15.15 2.45
N LYS A 230 -2.03 -14.86 2.05
CA LYS A 230 -2.47 -13.48 1.78
C LYS A 230 -3.17 -12.91 3.01
N VAL A 231 -2.43 -12.17 3.83
CA VAL A 231 -3.06 -11.22 4.76
C VAL A 231 -3.63 -10.10 3.89
N VAL A 232 -4.95 -9.97 3.87
CA VAL A 232 -5.64 -8.82 3.26
C VAL A 232 -5.11 -7.57 3.98
N ARG A 233 -4.12 -6.91 3.36
CA ARG A 233 -3.60 -5.63 3.81
C ARG A 233 -4.72 -4.63 3.58
N GLN A 234 -5.47 -4.30 4.63
CA GLN A 234 -6.33 -3.13 4.61
C GLN A 234 -5.40 -1.94 4.40
N GLY A 235 -5.48 -1.33 3.22
CA GLY A 235 -4.62 -0.23 2.80
C GLY A 235 -4.63 0.89 3.84
N ALA A 236 -3.48 1.55 3.95
CA ALA A 236 -3.21 2.65 4.86
C ALA A 236 -4.22 3.81 4.67
N LYS A 237 -5.37 3.72 5.33
CA LYS A 237 -6.31 4.82 5.65
C LYS A 237 -7.46 4.34 6.53
N ARG A 238 -7.14 3.74 7.69
CA ARG A 238 -8.05 3.77 8.83
C ARG A 238 -7.29 4.09 10.11
N THR A 239 -7.45 5.34 10.53
CA THR A 239 -7.17 5.85 11.87
C THR A 239 -8.11 5.17 12.87
N LYS A 240 -7.86 3.88 13.17
CA LYS A 240 -8.12 3.32 14.49
C LYS A 240 -6.75 3.00 15.05
N VAL A 241 -6.42 3.61 16.18
CA VAL A 241 -5.14 3.46 16.88
C VAL A 241 -4.99 2.00 17.30
N SER A 242 -4.49 1.14 16.41
CA SER A 242 -4.04 -0.21 16.75
C SER A 242 -2.59 -0.10 17.21
N VAL A 243 -2.32 -0.53 18.43
CA VAL A 243 -0.98 -0.47 19.06
C VAL A 243 -0.04 -1.53 18.50
N LEU A 244 -0.56 -2.55 17.80
CA LEU A 244 0.29 -3.51 17.09
C LEU A 244 0.89 -2.88 15.84
N PRO A 245 2.22 -2.79 15.73
CA PRO A 245 2.88 -2.35 14.51
C PRO A 245 2.64 -3.35 13.38
N GLU A 246 2.42 -2.85 12.16
CA GLU A 246 2.43 -3.68 10.94
C GLU A 246 3.81 -4.32 10.73
N VAL A 247 3.88 -5.51 10.13
CA VAL A 247 5.17 -6.12 9.77
C VAL A 247 5.92 -5.16 8.85
N ARG A 248 7.01 -4.56 9.33
CA ARG A 248 7.90 -3.71 8.54
C ARG A 248 9.35 -4.17 8.70
N THR A 249 9.97 -4.56 7.59
CA THR A 249 11.41 -4.81 7.48
C THR A 249 12.08 -3.53 7.02
N SER A 250 12.70 -2.79 7.94
CA SER A 250 13.31 -1.47 7.64
C SER A 250 14.75 -1.54 7.09
N ARG A 251 15.31 -2.73 6.85
CA ARG A 251 16.68 -2.90 6.32
C ARG A 251 16.79 -4.16 5.46
N ALA A 252 16.14 -4.19 4.29
CA ALA A 252 16.42 -5.23 3.31
C ALA A 252 17.75 -4.93 2.60
N HIS A 253 18.70 -5.87 2.63
CA HIS A 253 19.90 -5.86 1.79
C HIS A 253 19.56 -6.32 0.35
N GLU A 254 20.38 -5.98 -0.64
CA GLU A 254 20.13 -6.30 -2.07
C GLU A 254 19.95 -7.81 -2.37
N THR A 255 20.29 -8.70 -1.44
CA THR A 255 20.15 -10.17 -1.56
C THR A 255 19.08 -10.79 -0.66
N SER A 256 18.45 -10.01 0.22
CA SER A 256 17.46 -10.52 1.19
C SER A 256 16.05 -10.34 0.64
N VAL A 257 15.19 -11.35 0.81
CA VAL A 257 13.77 -11.26 0.45
C VAL A 257 12.96 -11.03 1.70
N THR A 258 12.09 -10.02 1.67
CA THR A 258 11.21 -9.72 2.81
C THR A 258 10.01 -10.66 2.81
N LEU A 259 9.43 -10.96 3.97
CA LEU A 259 8.16 -11.71 4.07
C LEU A 259 7.00 -11.04 3.30
N GLU A 260 7.19 -9.79 2.87
CA GLU A 260 6.23 -9.05 2.06
C GLU A 260 6.17 -9.51 0.59
N GLU A 261 7.21 -10.17 0.10
CA GLU A 261 7.38 -10.62 -1.28
C GLU A 261 6.98 -12.09 -1.49
N VAL A 262 6.61 -12.80 -0.41
CA VAL A 262 6.21 -14.21 -0.47
C VAL A 262 4.72 -14.30 -0.81
N HIS A 263 4.40 -14.83 -2.00
CA HIS A 263 3.03 -14.85 -2.52
C HIS A 263 2.44 -16.26 -2.67
N SER A 264 3.25 -17.31 -2.50
CA SER A 264 2.85 -18.72 -2.58
C SER A 264 3.57 -19.60 -1.54
N ALA A 265 3.05 -20.80 -1.30
CA ALA A 265 3.70 -21.81 -0.47
C ALA A 265 5.00 -22.32 -1.11
N ASP A 266 5.04 -22.44 -2.44
CA ASP A 266 6.25 -22.80 -3.20
C ASP A 266 7.31 -21.70 -3.11
N ASP A 267 6.89 -20.44 -3.16
CA ASP A 267 7.78 -19.29 -2.98
C ASP A 267 8.38 -19.26 -1.57
N LEU A 268 7.56 -19.51 -0.54
CA LEU A 268 8.04 -19.61 0.84
C LEU A 268 9.08 -20.73 0.99
N ALA A 269 8.83 -21.91 0.40
CA ALA A 269 9.76 -23.04 0.48
C ALA A 269 11.09 -22.74 -0.21
N ASN A 270 11.07 -22.05 -1.36
CA ASN A 270 12.27 -21.70 -2.13
C ASN A 270 13.07 -20.53 -1.52
N LEU A 271 12.41 -19.69 -0.72
CA LEU A 271 12.99 -18.48 -0.14
C LEU A 271 13.23 -18.58 1.37
N LEU A 272 12.89 -19.71 2.00
CA LEU A 272 12.89 -19.88 3.46
C LEU A 272 14.22 -19.47 4.11
N ASP A 273 15.34 -19.83 3.49
CA ASP A 273 16.69 -19.56 4.00
C ASP A 273 17.14 -18.10 3.81
N LYS A 274 16.45 -17.34 2.96
CA LYS A 274 16.78 -15.95 2.58
C LYS A 274 15.88 -14.92 3.23
N ILE A 275 14.91 -15.36 4.03
CA ILE A 275 13.95 -14.49 4.71
C ILE A 275 14.60 -13.88 5.95
N GLU A 276 14.75 -12.56 5.94
CA GLU A 276 15.18 -11.82 7.13
C GLU A 276 14.00 -11.58 8.08
N LEU A 277 14.24 -11.81 9.37
CA LEU A 277 13.24 -11.61 10.43
C LEU A 277 12.81 -10.13 10.51
N PRO A 278 11.51 -9.82 10.54
CA PRO A 278 11.03 -8.45 10.70
C PRO A 278 11.51 -7.83 12.02
N ASN A 279 11.77 -6.52 12.01
CA ASN A 279 12.19 -5.80 13.22
C ASN A 279 11.06 -5.73 14.28
N GLN A 280 9.80 -5.86 13.85
CA GLN A 280 8.62 -5.74 14.70
C GLN A 280 7.92 -7.10 14.87
N LEU A 281 8.59 -8.06 15.51
CA LEU A 281 8.12 -9.44 15.67
C LEU A 281 6.79 -9.61 16.43
N VAL A 282 6.34 -8.59 17.15
CA VAL A 282 5.05 -8.57 17.85
C VAL A 282 3.87 -8.66 16.89
N SER A 283 4.06 -8.22 15.64
CA SER A 283 3.11 -8.43 14.54
C SER A 283 2.76 -9.90 14.31
N SER A 284 3.64 -10.83 14.69
CA SER A 284 3.37 -12.28 14.63
C SER A 284 2.17 -12.69 15.48
N LEU A 285 1.77 -11.91 16.49
CA LEU A 285 0.55 -12.20 17.26
C LEU A 285 -0.71 -12.19 16.39
N LYS A 286 -0.69 -11.47 15.26
CA LYS A 286 -1.83 -11.37 14.34
C LYS A 286 -1.58 -11.96 12.97
N ASP A 287 -0.34 -11.89 12.47
CA ASP A 287 -0.01 -12.31 11.12
C ASP A 287 0.15 -13.84 11.03
N PRO A 288 -0.77 -14.57 10.34
CA PRO A 288 -0.69 -16.02 10.19
C PRO A 288 0.51 -16.49 9.37
N LEU A 289 1.03 -15.69 8.44
CA LEU A 289 2.17 -16.05 7.61
C LEU A 289 3.45 -15.99 8.46
N LEU A 290 3.61 -14.93 9.26
CA LEU A 290 4.74 -14.83 10.19
C LEU A 290 4.69 -15.91 11.28
N GLN A 291 3.49 -16.29 11.75
CA GLN A 291 3.31 -17.45 12.64
C GLN A 291 3.81 -18.74 12.00
N LYS A 292 3.39 -19.03 10.76
CA LYS A 292 3.84 -20.21 10.02
C LYS A 292 5.36 -20.20 9.78
N TYR A 293 5.93 -19.04 9.45
CA TYR A 293 7.37 -18.87 9.30
C TYR A 293 8.11 -19.21 10.61
N LEU A 294 7.67 -18.69 11.75
CA LEU A 294 8.28 -18.98 13.05
C LEU A 294 8.12 -20.44 13.49
N ILE A 295 7.08 -21.14 13.03
CA ILE A 295 6.92 -22.59 13.23
C ILE A 295 7.95 -23.37 12.40
N LEU A 296 8.16 -22.95 11.14
CA LEU A 296 9.07 -23.63 10.21
C LEU A 296 10.55 -23.31 10.50
N HIS A 297 10.85 -22.09 10.95
CA HIS A 297 12.18 -21.63 11.29
C HIS A 297 12.19 -21.04 12.72
N PRO A 298 12.20 -21.89 13.77
CA PRO A 298 12.18 -21.44 15.15
C PRO A 298 13.44 -20.60 15.46
N SER A 299 13.25 -19.47 16.14
CA SER A 299 14.33 -18.57 16.54
C SER A 299 14.13 -18.13 17.98
N ASP A 300 15.03 -18.56 18.87
CA ASP A 300 15.02 -18.16 20.28
C ASP A 300 15.19 -16.64 20.44
N ALA A 301 15.97 -16.02 19.56
CA ALA A 301 16.13 -14.57 19.54
C ALA A 301 14.81 -13.86 19.20
N ALA A 302 14.01 -14.43 18.28
CA ALA A 302 12.71 -13.88 17.92
C ALA A 302 11.70 -14.01 19.06
N LEU A 303 11.63 -15.18 19.71
CA LEU A 303 10.77 -15.43 20.87
C LEU A 303 11.11 -14.49 22.03
N ARG A 304 12.39 -14.33 22.37
CA ARG A 304 12.85 -13.41 23.44
C ARG A 304 12.48 -11.96 23.16
N ARG A 305 12.51 -11.52 21.89
CA ARG A 305 12.11 -10.16 21.50
C ARG A 305 10.61 -9.94 21.66
N ILE A 306 9.79 -10.90 21.26
CA ILE A 306 8.33 -10.85 21.49
C ILE A 306 8.05 -10.82 23.00
N GLU A 307 8.72 -11.67 23.76
CA GLU A 307 8.57 -11.75 25.21
C GLU A 307 8.98 -10.45 25.91
N SER A 308 10.13 -9.87 25.56
CA SER A 308 10.60 -8.59 26.11
C SER A 308 9.63 -7.46 25.82
N TRP A 309 9.04 -7.43 24.62
CA TRP A 309 8.03 -6.42 24.29
C TRP A 309 6.75 -6.62 25.11
N LEU A 310 6.26 -7.86 25.22
CA LEU A 310 5.10 -8.18 26.06
C LEU A 310 5.34 -7.83 27.54
N GLN A 311 6.55 -8.05 28.06
CA GLN A 311 6.92 -7.67 29.42
C GLN A 311 6.82 -6.16 29.63
N SER A 312 7.31 -5.36 28.69
CA SER A 312 7.20 -3.90 28.75
C SER A 312 5.74 -3.48 28.70
N TYR A 313 4.99 -4.00 27.72
CA TYR A 313 3.59 -3.65 27.51
C TYR A 313 2.73 -3.98 28.74
N PHE A 314 2.82 -5.19 29.28
CA PHE A 314 2.04 -5.57 30.46
C PHE A 314 2.46 -4.83 31.73
N ARG A 315 3.73 -4.43 31.87
CA ARG A 315 4.18 -3.59 32.98
C ARG A 315 3.48 -2.24 32.95
N ASP A 316 3.45 -1.59 31.78
CA ASP A 316 2.82 -0.28 31.61
C ASP A 316 1.30 -0.35 31.92
N ILE A 317 0.63 -1.42 31.47
CA ILE A 317 -0.79 -1.65 31.77
C ILE A 317 -1.02 -1.86 33.27
N LEU A 318 -0.17 -2.65 33.93
CA LEU A 318 -0.29 -2.89 35.37
C LEU A 318 -0.11 -1.60 36.18
N ASP A 319 0.78 -0.70 35.74
CA ASP A 319 0.97 0.59 36.42
C ASP A 319 -0.23 1.53 36.21
N ILE A 320 -0.84 1.55 35.01
CA ILE A 320 -2.10 2.27 34.74
C ILE A 320 -3.23 1.78 35.65
N VAL A 321 -3.36 0.46 35.82
CA VAL A 321 -4.40 -0.13 36.68
C VAL A 321 -4.14 0.16 38.17
N LYS A 322 -2.88 0.14 38.62
CA LYS A 322 -2.53 0.53 40.00
C LYS A 322 -2.87 2.00 40.29
N THR A 323 -2.79 2.88 39.29
CA THR A 323 -3.20 4.28 39.43
C THR A 323 -4.72 4.49 39.40
N GLY A 324 -5.51 3.40 39.38
CA GLY A 324 -6.98 3.45 39.42
C GLY A 324 -7.64 3.81 38.09
N SER A 325 -6.88 3.82 36.99
CA SER A 325 -7.40 4.10 35.64
C SER A 325 -7.91 2.83 34.97
N SER A 326 -8.94 2.97 34.13
CA SER A 326 -9.51 1.86 33.36
C SER A 326 -8.48 1.26 32.39
N PRO A 327 -8.43 -0.07 32.20
CA PRO A 327 -7.54 -0.68 31.24
C PRO A 327 -7.86 -0.18 29.82
N PRO A 328 -6.85 0.08 28.99
CA PRO A 328 -7.06 0.68 27.70
C PRO A 328 -7.60 -0.33 26.67
N ALA A 329 -8.40 0.16 25.70
CA ALA A 329 -9.14 -0.67 24.75
C ALA A 329 -8.27 -1.61 23.87
N HIS A 330 -6.99 -1.30 23.71
CA HIS A 330 -6.04 -2.11 22.94
C HIS A 330 -5.52 -3.34 23.71
N LEU A 331 -5.79 -3.46 25.02
CA LEU A 331 -5.46 -4.67 25.80
C LEU A 331 -6.20 -5.89 25.24
N THR A 332 -7.49 -5.74 24.93
CA THR A 332 -8.31 -6.82 24.35
C THR A 332 -7.78 -7.26 22.99
N GLU A 333 -7.28 -6.33 22.19
CA GLU A 333 -6.67 -6.59 20.89
C GLU A 333 -5.40 -7.46 21.02
N ILE A 334 -4.55 -7.17 22.01
CA ILE A 334 -3.32 -7.92 22.27
C ILE A 334 -3.62 -9.30 22.87
N LEU A 335 -4.58 -9.40 23.79
CA LEU A 335 -5.00 -10.70 24.34
C LEU A 335 -5.58 -11.62 23.26
N ASN A 336 -6.37 -11.07 22.32
CA ASN A 336 -6.86 -11.81 21.16
C ASN A 336 -5.71 -12.25 20.23
N GLY A 337 -4.69 -11.41 20.04
CA GLY A 337 -3.48 -11.76 19.30
C GLY A 337 -2.69 -12.89 19.97
N LEU A 338 -2.47 -12.82 21.28
CA LEU A 338 -1.83 -13.88 22.06
C LEU A 338 -2.59 -15.21 21.99
N LEU A 339 -3.92 -15.15 22.04
CA LEU A 339 -4.77 -16.32 21.88
C LEU A 339 -4.66 -16.91 20.46
N SER A 340 -4.59 -16.06 19.42
CA SER A 340 -4.35 -16.52 18.05
C SER A 340 -2.99 -17.19 17.91
N TYR A 341 -1.92 -16.54 18.40
CA TYR A 341 -0.56 -17.06 18.36
C TYR A 341 -0.41 -18.39 19.10
N THR A 342 -0.94 -18.50 20.31
CA THR A 342 -0.90 -19.74 21.11
C THR A 342 -1.68 -20.87 20.44
N LYS A 343 -2.81 -20.56 19.80
CA LYS A 343 -3.57 -21.56 19.03
C LYS A 343 -2.79 -22.08 17.82
N SER A 344 -2.12 -21.19 17.09
CA SER A 344 -1.37 -21.51 15.87
C SER A 344 -0.03 -22.18 16.16
N CYS A 345 0.81 -21.56 16.97
CA CYS A 345 2.19 -22.00 17.22
C CYS A 345 2.30 -23.03 18.34
N LYS A 346 1.25 -23.23 19.16
CA LYS A 346 1.27 -24.09 20.37
C LYS A 346 2.36 -23.71 21.39
N VAL A 347 2.91 -22.50 21.29
CA VAL A 347 3.90 -21.94 22.23
C VAL A 347 3.21 -20.95 23.15
N HIS A 348 3.51 -21.03 24.44
CA HIS A 348 3.03 -20.11 25.46
C HIS A 348 4.13 -19.12 25.87
N PHE A 349 3.76 -17.88 26.13
CA PHE A 349 4.66 -16.88 26.72
C PHE A 349 4.47 -16.86 28.24
N PRO A 350 5.46 -17.29 29.05
CA PRO A 350 5.35 -17.30 30.51
C PRO A 350 4.99 -15.93 31.09
N VAL A 351 5.48 -14.86 30.46
CA VAL A 351 5.20 -13.46 30.80
C VAL A 351 3.72 -13.11 30.71
N ALA A 352 3.01 -13.62 29.70
CA ALA A 352 1.58 -13.34 29.54
C ALA A 352 0.79 -13.99 30.69
N ILE A 353 1.14 -15.21 31.06
CA ILE A 353 0.52 -15.95 32.17
C ILE A 353 0.80 -15.24 33.51
N PHE A 354 2.07 -14.88 33.75
CA PHE A 354 2.47 -14.18 34.98
C PHE A 354 1.78 -12.82 35.11
N SER A 355 1.72 -12.06 34.02
CA SER A 355 1.07 -10.75 34.00
C SER A 355 -0.44 -10.85 34.18
N PHE A 356 -1.08 -11.87 33.62
CA PHE A 356 -2.52 -12.13 33.80
C PHE A 356 -2.86 -12.44 35.27
N ASN A 357 -2.09 -13.32 35.91
CA ASN A 357 -2.26 -13.62 37.34
C ASN A 357 -2.10 -12.36 38.21
N ARG A 358 -1.14 -11.50 37.85
CA ARG A 358 -0.89 -10.24 38.55
C ARG A 358 -1.98 -9.20 38.32
N PHE A 359 -2.60 -9.20 37.14
CA PHE A 359 -3.72 -8.34 36.81
C PHE A 359 -5.00 -8.76 37.55
N GLU A 360 -5.28 -10.07 37.65
CA GLU A 360 -6.39 -10.59 38.48
C GLU A 360 -6.20 -10.25 39.95
N LEU A 361 -4.98 -10.38 40.47
CA LEU A 361 -4.59 -9.97 41.82
C LEU A 361 -4.85 -8.49 42.08
N ALA A 362 -4.53 -7.62 41.11
CA ALA A 362 -4.68 -6.18 41.24
C ALA A 362 -6.14 -5.69 41.11
N THR A 363 -6.96 -6.39 40.32
CA THR A 363 -8.34 -5.98 40.03
C THR A 363 -9.39 -6.66 40.92
N ASN A 364 -9.10 -7.85 41.44
CA ASN A 364 -9.98 -8.61 42.33
C ASN A 364 -9.20 -9.29 43.48
N PRO A 365 -8.60 -8.52 44.40
CA PRO A 365 -7.79 -9.06 45.50
C PRO A 365 -8.59 -9.99 46.43
N SER A 366 -9.89 -9.75 46.58
CA SER A 366 -10.81 -10.57 47.37
C SER A 366 -11.01 -11.98 46.80
N ARG A 367 -11.02 -12.15 45.47
CA ARG A 367 -11.21 -13.46 44.82
C ARG A 367 -9.97 -14.36 44.97
N PHE A 368 -8.79 -13.75 45.00
CA PHE A 368 -7.52 -14.45 45.23
C PHE A 368 -7.35 -14.89 46.69
N LEU A 369 -7.78 -14.08 47.66
CA LEU A 369 -7.84 -14.49 49.07
C LEU A 369 -8.79 -15.67 49.26
N TYR A 370 -9.95 -15.68 48.58
CA TYR A 370 -10.86 -16.82 48.57
C TYR A 370 -10.26 -18.08 47.93
N GLN A 371 -9.51 -17.96 46.82
CA GLN A 371 -8.83 -19.10 46.19
C GLN A 371 -7.65 -19.61 47.02
N LEU A 372 -6.88 -18.74 47.69
CA LEU A 372 -5.84 -19.14 48.64
C LEU A 372 -6.44 -19.86 49.86
N HIS A 373 -7.56 -19.36 50.40
CA HIS A 373 -8.26 -20.02 51.51
C HIS A 373 -8.82 -21.39 51.07
N ALA A 374 -9.41 -21.49 49.88
CA ALA A 374 -9.94 -22.73 49.31
C ALA A 374 -8.86 -23.73 48.88
N SER A 375 -7.64 -23.27 48.58
CA SER A 375 -6.49 -24.12 48.25
C SER A 375 -5.75 -24.58 49.51
N SER A 376 -5.66 -23.72 50.53
CA SER A 376 -5.13 -24.05 51.85
C SER A 376 -6.00 -25.08 52.59
N LEU A 377 -7.33 -24.94 52.51
CA LEU A 377 -8.31 -25.90 53.02
C LEU A 377 -8.25 -27.26 52.29
N ARG A 378 -7.98 -27.25 50.97
CA ARG A 378 -7.79 -28.50 50.21
C ARG A 378 -6.47 -29.21 50.53
N HIS A 379 -5.39 -28.46 50.76
CA HIS A 379 -4.11 -29.03 51.19
C HIS A 379 -4.14 -29.57 52.63
N THR A 380 -4.87 -28.93 53.55
CA THR A 380 -5.06 -29.45 54.92
C THR A 380 -5.98 -30.68 54.97
N CYS A 381 -7.04 -30.75 54.14
CA CYS A 381 -7.86 -31.96 54.03
C CYS A 381 -7.11 -33.14 53.38
N GLN A 382 -6.29 -32.91 52.35
CA GLN A 382 -5.47 -33.97 51.74
C GLN A 382 -4.33 -34.43 52.66
N SER A 383 -3.70 -33.53 53.42
CA SER A 383 -2.68 -33.91 54.42
C SER A 383 -3.28 -34.61 55.64
N GLY A 384 -4.53 -34.32 56.01
CA GLY A 384 -5.26 -35.01 57.07
C GLY A 384 -5.71 -36.42 56.68
N MET A 385 -6.15 -36.63 55.42
CA MET A 385 -6.50 -37.96 54.93
C MET A 385 -5.30 -38.84 54.61
N ALA A 386 -4.17 -38.28 54.18
CA ALA A 386 -2.94 -39.04 53.93
C ALA A 386 -2.29 -39.59 55.22
N ARG A 387 -2.57 -38.99 56.39
CA ARG A 387 -2.11 -39.51 57.70
C ARG A 387 -3.01 -40.59 58.30
N ALA A 388 -4.22 -40.79 57.78
CA ALA A 388 -5.16 -41.81 58.25
C ALA A 388 -5.13 -43.13 57.45
N ILE A 389 -4.37 -43.19 56.34
CA ILE A 389 -4.29 -44.37 55.45
C ILE A 389 -2.89 -45.03 55.49
N ALA A 390 -1.94 -44.47 56.24
CA ALA A 390 -0.62 -45.06 56.49
C ALA A 390 -0.54 -45.74 57.88
N THR A 391 -1.51 -46.59 58.18
CA THR A 391 -1.39 -47.72 59.13
C THR A 391 -2.30 -48.82 58.60
N PRO A 392 -1.75 -50.01 58.31
CA PRO A 392 -1.82 -51.05 59.33
C PRO A 392 -0.63 -52.04 59.38
N SER A 393 -0.61 -52.76 60.51
CA SER A 393 0.17 -53.94 60.94
C SER A 393 1.67 -53.76 61.16
#